data_AF-A0A6B1J0G2-F1
#
_entry.id   AF-A0A6B1J0G2-F1
#
_cell.length_a   1.000
_cell.length_b   1.000
_cell.length_c   1.000
_cell.angle_alpha   90.00
_cell.angle_beta   90.00
_cell.angle_gamma   90.00
#
_symmetry.space_group_name_H-M   'P 1'
#
loop_
_entity.id
_entity.type
_entity.pdbx_description
1 polymer ?
#
loop_
_entity_poly.entity_id
_entity_poly.type
_entity_poly.pdbx_seq_one_letter_code
_entity_poly.pdbx_strand_id
1 'polypeptide(L)'
;YAQTVKIPTVDPVSTVDIVIGRVAQVHIDDKVIMDNGKLDIKSIRPIARLGYYDYTVVDEIFEMKAPAASKEELAGLEGRNFDNTNNES
;
A
#
# COMPACT_ATOMS: atom_id res chain seq x y z
N TYR A 1 9.18 1.85 -15.76
CA TYR A 1 10.49 1.29 -15.40
C TYR A 1 11.39 2.44 -15.00
N ALA A 2 11.91 2.45 -13.76
CA ALA A 2 12.84 3.48 -13.31
C ALA A 2 14.26 2.90 -13.19
N GLN A 3 14.41 1.83 -12.41
CA GLN A 3 15.73 1.23 -12.14
C GLN A 3 15.58 -0.22 -11.64
N THR A 4 16.59 -1.05 -11.89
CA THR A 4 16.76 -2.36 -11.23
C THR A 4 18.08 -2.36 -10.44
N VAL A 5 18.04 -2.82 -9.19
CA VAL A 5 19.22 -2.97 -8.32
C VAL A 5 19.42 -4.46 -8.05
N LYS A 6 20.57 -5.01 -8.45
CA LYS A 6 20.95 -6.38 -8.10
C LYS A 6 21.58 -6.40 -6.72
N ILE A 7 21.08 -7.26 -5.83
CA ILE A 7 21.72 -7.49 -4.55
C ILE A 7 22.72 -8.63 -4.71
N PRO A 8 24.00 -8.45 -4.32
CA PRO A 8 24.97 -9.54 -4.36
C PRO A 8 24.56 -10.65 -3.41
N THR A 9 24.57 -11.88 -3.92
CA THR A 9 24.29 -13.11 -3.15
C THR A 9 25.57 -13.91 -2.97
N VAL A 10 25.65 -14.67 -1.88
CA VAL A 10 26.79 -15.56 -1.58
C VAL A 10 26.64 -16.91 -2.30
N ASP A 11 25.41 -17.29 -2.65
CA ASP A 11 25.07 -18.54 -3.32
C ASP A 11 24.93 -18.34 -4.84
N PRO A 12 25.54 -19.21 -5.68
CA PRO A 12 25.57 -19.05 -7.14
C PRO A 12 24.24 -19.33 -7.84
N VAL A 13 23.23 -19.85 -7.15
CA VAL A 13 21.93 -20.24 -7.72
C VAL A 13 20.87 -19.16 -7.47
N SER A 14 21.00 -18.40 -6.38
CA SER A 14 20.02 -17.36 -6.02
C SER A 14 20.41 -15.98 -6.56
N THR A 15 19.46 -15.30 -7.21
CA THR A 15 19.58 -13.89 -7.60
C THR A 15 18.44 -13.10 -6.97
N VAL A 16 18.75 -11.93 -6.40
CA VAL A 16 17.75 -11.01 -5.85
C VAL A 16 17.85 -9.68 -6.60
N ASP A 17 16.81 -9.34 -7.34
CA ASP A 17 16.69 -8.06 -8.05
C ASP A 17 15.56 -7.23 -7.43
N ILE A 18 15.88 -6.01 -7.02
CA ILE A 18 14.88 -5.00 -6.65
C ILE A 18 14.52 -4.23 -7.91
N VAL A 19 13.23 -4.22 -8.28
CA VAL A 19 12.72 -3.43 -9.41
C VAL A 19 11.96 -2.22 -8.88
N ILE A 20 12.41 -1.03 -9.26
CA ILE A 20 11.77 0.25 -8.90
C ILE A 20 11.00 0.76 -10.12
N GLY A 21 9.70 0.98 -9.92
CA GLY A 21 8.78 1.50 -10.92
C GLY A 21 8.03 2.73 -10.43
N ARG A 22 7.78 3.68 -11.32
CA ARG A 22 6.82 4.77 -11.10
C ARG A 22 5.44 4.29 -11.50
N VAL A 23 4.46 4.37 -10.60
CA VAL A 23 3.04 4.13 -10.92
C VAL A 23 2.58 5.26 -11.83
N ALA A 24 2.19 4.93 -13.07
CA ALA A 24 1.70 5.92 -14.03
C ALA A 24 0.19 6.14 -13.91
N GLN A 25 -0.55 5.06 -13.64
CA GLN A 25 -2.00 5.06 -13.51
C GLN A 25 -2.44 3.87 -12.65
N VAL A 26 -3.59 4.02 -11.99
CA VAL A 26 -4.28 2.94 -11.26
C VAL A 26 -5.67 2.81 -11.88
N HIS A 27 -6.07 1.59 -12.22
CA HIS A 27 -7.42 1.28 -12.70
C HIS A 27 -8.20 0.64 -11.57
N ILE A 28 -9.34 1.24 -11.22
CA ILE A 28 -10.18 0.86 -10.09
C ILE A 28 -11.60 0.71 -10.63
N ASP A 29 -12.32 -0.31 -10.17
CA ASP A 29 -13.77 -0.42 -10.42
C ASP A 29 -14.48 0.61 -9.53
N ASP A 30 -15.23 1.54 -10.13
CA ASP A 30 -15.90 2.62 -9.42
C ASP A 30 -16.81 2.10 -8.28
N LYS A 31 -17.30 0.86 -8.39
CA LYS A 31 -18.15 0.21 -7.38
C LYS A 31 -17.45 -0.03 -6.05
N VAL A 32 -16.12 -0.08 -6.03
CA VAL A 32 -15.33 -0.30 -4.81
C VAL A 32 -14.75 1.00 -4.25
N ILE A 33 -15.15 2.15 -4.79
CA ILE A 33 -14.78 3.47 -4.26
C ILE A 33 -15.90 3.92 -3.32
N MET A 34 -15.57 4.14 -2.06
CA MET A 34 -16.48 4.67 -1.05
C MET A 34 -16.66 6.19 -1.22
N ASP A 35 -17.74 6.74 -0.68
CA ASP A 35 -18.06 8.19 -0.73
C ASP A 35 -16.95 9.09 -0.13
N ASN A 36 -16.15 8.54 0.80
CA ASN A 36 -15.02 9.25 1.42
C ASN A 36 -13.73 9.19 0.57
N GLY A 37 -13.79 8.65 -0.64
CA GLY A 37 -12.66 8.47 -1.55
C GLY A 37 -11.74 7.29 -1.22
N LYS A 38 -12.06 6.48 -0.19
CA LYS A 38 -11.29 5.27 0.16
C LYS A 38 -11.80 4.06 -0.61
N LEU A 39 -10.96 3.04 -0.71
CA LEU A 39 -11.33 1.76 -1.31
C LEU A 39 -12.05 0.87 -0.31
N ASP A 40 -13.12 0.22 -0.76
CA ASP A 40 -13.79 -0.86 -0.04
C ASP A 40 -12.98 -2.15 -0.14
N ILE A 41 -11.97 -2.26 0.73
CA ILE A 41 -11.09 -3.44 0.81
C ILE A 41 -11.87 -4.72 1.11
N LYS A 42 -12.96 -4.63 1.89
CA LYS A 42 -13.77 -5.80 2.25
C LYS A 42 -14.49 -6.36 1.01
N SER A 43 -15.00 -5.49 0.14
CA SER A 43 -15.57 -5.90 -1.14
C SER A 43 -14.53 -6.38 -2.15
N ILE A 44 -13.32 -5.80 -2.15
CA ILE A 44 -12.21 -6.22 -3.04
C ILE A 44 -11.70 -7.63 -2.69
N ARG A 45 -11.77 -8.04 -1.42
CA ARG A 45 -11.29 -9.34 -0.92
C ARG A 45 -9.88 -9.70 -1.42
N PRO A 46 -8.87 -8.83 -1.23
CA PRO A 46 -7.52 -9.11 -1.68
C PRO A 46 -6.95 -10.36 -0.99
N ILE A 47 -6.16 -11.12 -1.74
CA ILE A 47 -5.43 -12.28 -1.23
C ILE A 47 -4.01 -11.89 -0.82
N ALA A 48 -3.50 -12.53 0.23
CA ALA A 48 -2.11 -12.36 0.67
C ALA A 48 -1.42 -13.72 0.86
N ARG A 49 -0.10 -13.71 0.71
CA ARG A 49 0.74 -14.89 0.78
C ARG A 49 1.25 -15.09 2.21
N LEU A 50 1.05 -16.29 2.78
CA LEU A 50 1.48 -16.60 4.16
C LEU A 50 2.79 -17.40 4.25
N GLY A 51 3.11 -18.17 3.20
CA GLY A 51 4.27 -19.08 3.17
C GLY A 51 3.88 -20.44 2.58
N TYR A 52 4.87 -21.28 2.24
CA TYR A 52 4.68 -22.64 1.69
C TYR A 52 3.71 -22.74 0.52
N TYR A 53 2.45 -23.15 0.77
CA TYR A 53 1.35 -23.20 -0.18
C TYR A 53 0.08 -22.53 0.37
N ASP A 54 0.20 -21.82 1.49
CA ASP A 54 -0.93 -21.18 2.18
C ASP A 54 -1.17 -19.73 1.74
N TYR A 55 -2.45 -19.39 1.62
CA TYR A 55 -2.96 -18.08 1.24
C TYR A 55 -4.06 -17.65 2.19
N THR A 56 -4.22 -16.34 2.34
CA THR A 56 -5.33 -15.74 3.10
C THR A 56 -6.12 -14.78 2.22
N VAL A 57 -7.37 -14.51 2.61
CA VAL A 57 -8.25 -13.51 2.01
C VAL A 57 -8.65 -12.52 3.09
N VAL A 58 -8.71 -11.23 2.74
CA VAL A 58 -9.25 -10.23 3.67
C VAL A 58 -10.76 -10.38 3.76
N ASP A 59 -11.22 -10.82 4.93
CA ASP A 59 -12.65 -11.06 5.22
C ASP A 59 -13.21 -10.01 6.19
N GLU A 60 -12.41 -9.59 7.17
CA GLU A 60 -12.81 -8.61 8.19
C GLU A 60 -11.74 -7.52 8.37
N ILE A 61 -12.19 -6.32 8.74
CA ILE A 61 -11.36 -5.12 8.90
C ILE A 61 -11.65 -4.50 10.26
N PHE A 62 -10.59 -4.17 10.99
CA PHE A 62 -10.67 -3.41 12.24
C PHE A 62 -9.66 -2.27 12.22
N GLU A 63 -10.00 -1.15 12.86
CA GLU A 63 -9.12 0.01 12.95
C GLU A 63 -8.26 -0.07 14.22
N MET A 64 -6.96 0.16 14.09
CA MET A 64 -6.04 0.26 15.23
C MET A 64 -5.17 1.49 15.05
N LYS A 65 -5.34 2.48 15.93
CA LYS A 65 -4.48 3.67 15.98
C LYS A 65 -3.28 3.38 16.87
N ALA A 66 -2.08 3.78 16.42
CA ALA A 66 -0.89 3.68 17.24
C ALA A 66 -1.05 4.52 18.52
N PRO A 67 -0.88 3.94 19.71
CA PRO A 67 -1.29 4.57 20.97
C PRO A 67 -0.47 5.81 21.36
N ALA A 68 0.72 6.01 20.77
CA ALA A 68 1.62 7.13 21.08
C ALA A 68 1.98 7.97 19.84
N ALA A 69 1.29 7.80 18.72
CA ALA A 69 1.61 8.54 17.50
C ALA A 69 1.13 10.00 17.62
N SER A 70 2.02 10.93 17.26
CA SER A 70 1.69 12.33 17.05
C SER A 70 0.63 12.50 15.96
N LYS A 71 -0.01 13.67 15.91
CA LYS A 71 -1.02 13.97 14.88
C LYS A 71 -0.40 13.89 13.47
N GLU A 72 0.87 14.25 13.38
CA GLU A 72 1.64 14.27 12.14
C GLU A 72 1.92 12.83 11.65
N GLU A 73 2.34 11.94 12.55
CA GLU A 73 2.55 10.52 12.24
C GLU A 73 1.26 9.82 11.83
N LEU A 74 0.15 10.09 12.54
CA LEU A 74 -1.16 9.53 12.18
C LEU A 74 -1.66 10.00 10.80
N ALA A 75 -1.42 11.26 10.45
CA ALA A 75 -1.80 11.78 9.14
C ALA A 75 -0.93 11.20 8.00
N GLY A 76 0.35 10.92 8.27
CA GLY A 76 1.23 10.20 7.33
C GLY A 76 0.76 8.77 7.07
N LEU A 77 0.28 8.06 8.10
CA LEU A 77 -0.29 6.71 7.96
C LEU A 77 -1.59 6.69 7.14
N GLU A 78 -2.32 7.79 7.11
CA GLU A 78 -3.52 7.96 6.28
C GLU A 78 -3.23 8.40 4.84
N GLY A 79 -1.96 8.69 4.51
CA GLY A 79 -1.56 9.16 3.18
C GLY A 79 -2.00 10.59 2.87
N ARG A 80 -2.25 11.43 3.88
CA ARG A 80 -2.58 12.84 3.69
C ARG A 80 -1.30 13.66 3.46
N ASN A 81 -1.28 14.45 2.39
CA ASN A 81 -0.21 15.43 2.13
C ASN A 81 -0.42 16.69 2.99
N PHE A 82 0.63 17.20 3.63
CA PHE A 82 0.57 18.40 4.47
C PHE A 82 0.56 19.73 3.68
N ASP A 83 0.74 19.69 2.35
CA ASP A 83 0.92 20.88 1.52
C ASP A 83 -0.32 21.24 0.68
N ASN A 84 -1.52 21.27 1.26
CA ASN A 84 -2.69 21.85 0.57
C ASN A 84 -3.56 22.74 1.47
N THR A 85 -2.92 23.62 2.22
CA THR A 85 -3.56 24.84 2.74
C THR A 85 -2.99 26.03 1.98
N ASN A 86 -3.53 26.34 0.78
CA ASN A 86 -3.47 27.67 0.14
C ASN A 86 -4.21 27.65 -1.22
N ASN A 87 -5.54 27.68 -1.18
CA ASN A 87 -6.40 28.51 -2.03
C ASN A 87 -7.82 27.98 -1.90
N GLU A 88 -8.65 28.61 -1.07
CA GLU A 88 -9.90 29.24 -1.51
C GLU A 88 -10.16 30.39 -0.53
N SER A 89 -10.22 31.61 -1.06
CA SER A 89 -10.80 32.78 -0.38
C SER A 89 -12.30 32.80 -0.61
#